data_AF-A0A5E4YGJ7-F1
#
_entry.id   AF-A0A5E4YGJ7-F1
#
_cell.length_a   1.000
_cell.length_b   1.000
_cell.length_c   1.000
_cell.angle_alpha   90.00
_cell.angle_beta   90.00
_cell.angle_gamma   90.00
#
_symmetry.space_group_name_H-M   'P 1'
#
loop_
_entity.id
_entity.type
_entity.pdbx_description
1 polymer ?
#
loop_
_entity_poly.entity_id
_entity_poly.type
_entity_poly.pdbx_seq_one_letter_code
_entity_poly.pdbx_strand_id
1 'polypeptide(L)'
;MRQNEIILGDCRVVCAACRFSSNPPMIILGARHWDPRMHETFEALQQLVSASIIDHGRWEQGFIDQFGKFLSRTEAWKVAEAAGQIIRRCGGDEADGGTLYSENLY
;
A
#
# COMPACT_ATOMS: atom_id res chain seq x y z
N MET A 1 7.95 26.30 -14.86
CA MET A 1 7.54 26.19 -13.44
C MET A 1 6.22 25.46 -13.40
N ARG A 2 6.18 24.23 -12.88
CA ARG A 2 4.94 23.58 -12.44
C ARG A 2 5.19 23.10 -11.02
N GLN A 3 5.01 24.01 -10.06
CA GLN A 3 5.01 23.67 -8.65
C GLN A 3 3.56 23.35 -8.27
N ASN A 4 3.38 22.15 -7.70
CA ASN A 4 2.29 21.77 -6.80
C ASN A 4 0.90 21.40 -7.34
N GLU A 5 0.80 20.75 -8.50
CA GLU A 5 -0.35 19.88 -8.78
C GLU A 5 0.16 18.49 -9.19
N ILE A 6 0.11 17.53 -8.26
CA ILE A 6 0.26 16.12 -8.60
C ILE A 6 -1.01 15.74 -9.34
N ILE A 7 -0.94 15.65 -10.67
CA ILE A 7 -2.03 15.11 -11.48
C ILE A 7 -2.09 13.61 -11.17
N LEU A 8 -3.27 13.08 -10.86
CA LEU A 8 -3.47 11.66 -10.50
C LEU A 8 -2.80 10.68 -11.47
N GLY A 9 -2.75 11.00 -12.78
CA GLY A 9 -2.10 10.18 -13.80
C GLY A 9 -0.56 10.17 -13.77
N ASP A 10 0.07 11.13 -13.08
CA ASP A 10 1.53 11.15 -12.88
C ASP A 10 1.95 10.34 -11.65
N CYS A 11 1.00 9.96 -10.78
CA CYS A 11 1.23 9.09 -9.64
C CYS A 11 1.10 7.62 -10.05
N ARG A 12 1.94 6.73 -9.50
CA ARG A 12 1.89 5.30 -9.81
C ARG A 12 1.97 4.49 -8.53
N VAL A 13 1.07 3.53 -8.39
CA VAL A 13 1.15 2.48 -7.37
C VAL A 13 2.39 1.63 -7.66
N VAL A 14 3.25 1.44 -6.65
CA VAL A 14 4.50 0.68 -6.77
C VAL A 14 4.36 -0.72 -6.21
N CYS A 15 3.99 -0.85 -4.93
CA CYS A 15 3.89 -2.15 -4.27
C CYS A 15 2.91 -2.11 -3.10
N ALA A 16 2.55 -3.30 -2.61
CA ALA A 16 1.70 -3.44 -1.44
C ALA A 16 2.40 -2.97 -0.17
N ALA A 17 1.61 -2.47 0.77
CA ALA A 17 2.07 -1.95 2.04
C ALA A 17 1.12 -2.32 3.18
N CYS A 18 1.70 -2.56 4.36
CA CYS A 18 0.95 -2.66 5.63
C CYS A 18 1.47 -1.57 6.57
N ARG A 19 0.57 -0.66 6.99
CA ARG A 19 0.87 0.43 7.93
C ARG A 19 0.41 0.05 9.33
N PHE A 20 1.34 -0.05 10.27
CA PHE A 20 1.06 -0.37 11.67
C PHE A 20 0.84 0.90 12.49
N SER A 21 -0.04 0.82 13.48
CA SER A 21 -0.30 1.91 14.45
C SER A 21 0.80 2.06 15.51
N SER A 22 2.06 2.13 15.09
CA SER A 22 3.22 2.42 15.96
C SER A 22 3.51 3.93 16.05
N ASN A 23 4.39 4.33 16.97
CA ASN A 23 4.87 5.72 17.08
C ASN A 23 6.40 5.77 16.96
N PRO A 24 6.97 6.23 15.83
CA PRO A 24 6.30 6.71 14.62
C PRO A 24 5.61 5.56 13.84
N PRO A 25 4.65 5.87 12.94
CA PRO A 25 4.00 4.86 12.11
C PRO A 25 5.00 4.08 11.27
N MET A 26 4.94 2.76 11.36
CA MET A 26 5.79 1.86 10.59
C MET A 26 5.03 1.35 9.38
N ILE A 27 5.72 1.28 8.25
CA ILE A 27 5.19 0.70 7.01
C ILE A 27 6.15 -0.40 6.59
N ILE A 28 5.62 -1.61 6.38
CA ILE A 28 6.35 -2.70 5.72
C ILE A 28 5.83 -2.85 4.30
N LEU A 29 6.74 -3.23 3.39
CA LEU A 29 6.48 -3.31 1.97
C LEU A 29 6.60 -4.75 1.48
N GLY A 30 5.89 -5.06 0.39
CA GLY A 30 5.97 -6.32 -0.30
C GLY A 30 5.45 -6.20 -1.72
N ALA A 31 5.83 -7.14 -2.58
CA ALA A 31 5.29 -7.27 -3.94
C ALA A 31 3.76 -7.42 -3.91
N ARG A 32 3.23 -8.13 -2.91
CA ARG A 32 1.79 -8.23 -2.59
C ARG A 32 1.61 -8.29 -1.07
N HIS A 33 0.39 -8.07 -0.58
CA HIS A 33 0.12 -8.18 0.86
C HIS A 33 0.50 -9.57 1.37
N TRP A 34 1.31 -9.60 2.43
CA TRP A 34 1.77 -10.81 3.11
C TRP A 34 2.45 -11.83 2.19
N ASP A 35 3.19 -11.36 1.18
CA ASP A 35 4.13 -12.22 0.48
C ASP A 35 5.26 -12.69 1.41
N PRO A 36 6.05 -13.71 1.00
CA PRO A 36 7.14 -14.24 1.83
C PRO A 36 8.15 -13.18 2.30
N ARG A 37 8.48 -12.17 1.49
CA ARG A 37 9.42 -11.10 1.86
C ARG A 37 8.81 -10.15 2.89
N MET A 38 7.52 -9.83 2.77
CA MET A 38 6.82 -9.03 3.78
C MET A 38 6.76 -9.79 5.11
N HIS A 39 6.51 -11.11 5.08
CA HIS A 39 6.58 -11.97 6.28
C HIS A 39 7.98 -11.99 6.90
N GLU A 40 9.03 -12.24 6.11
CA GLU A 40 10.43 -12.21 6.58
C GLU A 40 10.77 -10.89 7.27
N THR A 41 10.35 -9.76 6.66
CA THR A 41 10.55 -8.42 7.22
C THR A 41 9.83 -8.27 8.55
N PHE A 42 8.57 -8.70 8.62
CA PHE A 42 7.76 -8.60 9.84
C PHE A 42 8.31 -9.49 10.98
N GLU A 43 8.75 -10.71 10.67
CA GLU A 43 9.36 -11.62 11.64
C GLU A 43 10.70 -11.10 12.15
N ALA A 44 11.55 -10.57 11.26
CA ALA A 44 12.81 -9.94 11.66
C ALA A 44 12.58 -8.73 12.56
N LEU A 45 11.57 -7.90 12.25
CA LEU A 45 11.19 -6.77 13.09
C LEU A 45 10.74 -7.23 14.48
N GLN A 46 9.89 -8.25 14.59
CA GLN A 46 9.46 -8.80 15.87
C GLN A 46 10.62 -9.27 16.77
N GLN A 47 11.71 -9.75 16.17
CA GLN A 47 12.90 -10.18 16.92
C GLN A 47 13.76 -9.00 17.37
N LEU A 48 13.72 -7.88 16.64
CA LEU A 48 14.58 -6.71 16.87
C LEU A 48 13.93 -5.64 17.74
N VAL A 49 12.60 -5.57 17.77
CA VAL A 49 11.86 -4.55 18.54
C VAL A 49 11.06 -5.18 19.67
N SER A 50 10.88 -4.44 20.77
CA SER A 50 9.98 -4.85 21.84
C SER A 50 8.56 -5.04 21.30
N ALA A 51 7.88 -6.12 21.72
CA ALA A 51 6.49 -6.40 21.36
C ALA A 51 5.52 -5.24 21.66
N SER A 52 5.89 -4.32 22.57
CA SER A 52 5.14 -3.10 22.86
C SER A 52 5.13 -2.05 21.73
N ILE A 53 5.99 -2.19 20.72
CA ILE A 53 6.15 -1.23 19.62
C ILE A 53 5.28 -1.61 18.41
N ILE A 54 5.00 -2.90 18.23
CA ILE A 54 4.24 -3.42 17.09
C ILE A 54 2.92 -4.02 17.60
N ASP A 55 1.81 -3.29 17.42
CA ASP A 55 0.48 -3.81 17.72
C ASP A 55 0.06 -4.81 16.62
N HIS A 56 0.11 -6.11 16.95
CA HIS A 56 -0.30 -7.22 16.09
C HIS A 56 -1.80 -7.23 15.75
N GLY A 57 -2.62 -6.33 16.31
CA GLY A 57 -4.05 -6.25 16.01
C GLY A 57 -4.45 -5.12 15.08
N ARG A 58 -3.54 -4.17 14.78
CA ARG A 58 -3.89 -2.91 14.12
C ARG A 58 -2.88 -2.52 13.04
N TRP A 59 -3.04 -3.12 11.87
CA TRP A 59 -2.45 -2.62 10.63
C TRP A 59 -3.50 -2.36 9.57
N GLU A 60 -3.23 -1.33 8.77
CA GLU A 60 -4.02 -0.98 7.59
C GLU A 60 -3.29 -1.48 6.35
N GLN A 61 -4.00 -2.20 5.49
CA GLN A 61 -3.48 -2.63 4.20
C GLN A 61 -3.71 -1.54 3.16
N GLY A 62 -2.68 -1.29 2.37
CA GLY A 62 -2.70 -0.30 1.30
C GLY A 62 -1.56 -0.54 0.32
N PHE A 63 -1.11 0.53 -0.32
CA PHE A 63 0.00 0.51 -1.26
C PHE A 63 0.89 1.73 -1.01
N ILE A 64 2.06 1.77 -1.63
CA ILE A 64 2.83 3.00 -1.76
C ILE A 64 2.85 3.50 -3.20
N ASP A 65 3.00 4.81 -3.36
CA ASP A 65 3.34 5.43 -4.63
C ASP A 65 4.87 5.55 -4.85
N GLN A 66 5.28 6.11 -5.98
CA GLN A 66 6.69 6.32 -6.31
C GLN A 66 7.41 7.32 -5.40
N PHE A 67 6.68 8.09 -4.60
CA PHE A 67 7.22 9.04 -3.63
C PHE A 67 7.28 8.42 -2.22
N GLY A 68 6.91 7.15 -2.07
CA GLY A 68 6.87 6.45 -0.78
C GLY A 68 5.67 6.83 0.08
N LYS A 69 4.67 7.54 -0.48
CA LYS A 69 3.46 7.90 0.26
C LYS A 69 2.57 6.65 0.38
N PHE A 70 2.10 6.37 1.60
CA PHE A 70 1.07 5.36 1.82
C PHE A 70 -0.27 5.81 1.23
N LEU A 71 -0.89 4.92 0.49
CA LEU A 71 -2.22 5.04 -0.08
C LEU A 71 -3.09 3.94 0.54
N SER A 72 -4.26 4.31 1.07
CA SER A 72 -5.31 3.32 1.35
C SER A 72 -5.69 2.57 0.07
N ARG A 73 -6.35 1.42 0.18
CA ARG A 73 -6.77 0.65 -1.02
C ARG A 73 -7.65 1.45 -1.97
N THR A 74 -8.51 2.33 -1.45
CA THR A 74 -9.36 3.20 -2.26
C THR A 74 -8.59 4.33 -2.94
N GLU A 75 -7.64 4.96 -2.25
CA GLU A 75 -6.75 5.94 -2.89
C GLU A 75 -5.88 5.29 -3.96
N ALA A 76 -5.34 4.11 -3.65
CA ALA A 76 -4.51 3.35 -4.58
C ALA A 76 -5.28 2.93 -5.83
N TRP A 77 -6.56 2.56 -5.72
CA TRP A 77 -7.39 2.26 -6.88
C TRP A 77 -7.50 3.46 -7.82
N LYS A 78 -7.83 4.64 -7.29
CA LYS A 78 -7.95 5.88 -8.08
C LYS A 78 -6.64 6.22 -8.81
N VAL A 79 -5.51 6.06 -8.13
CA VAL A 79 -4.18 6.24 -8.73
C VAL A 79 -3.93 5.20 -9.82
N ALA A 80 -4.15 3.91 -9.52
CA ALA A 80 -3.90 2.83 -10.46
C ALA A 80 -4.80 2.93 -11.70
N GLU A 81 -6.07 3.30 -11.54
CA GLU A 81 -7.00 3.52 -12.65
C GLU A 81 -6.56 4.71 -13.52
N ALA A 82 -6.28 5.86 -12.90
CA ALA A 82 -5.82 7.05 -13.61
C ALA A 82 -4.48 6.83 -14.35
N ALA A 83 -3.59 6.00 -13.78
CA ALA A 83 -2.28 5.68 -14.35
C ALA A 83 -2.30 4.47 -15.32
N GLY A 84 -3.46 3.87 -15.57
CA GLY A 84 -3.62 2.72 -16.45
C GLY A 84 -2.92 1.45 -15.95
N GLN A 85 -2.80 1.27 -14.63
CA GLN A 85 -2.12 0.13 -13.99
C GLN A 85 -3.05 -1.05 -13.68
N ILE A 86 -4.37 -0.87 -13.74
CA ILE A 86 -5.32 -1.97 -13.54
C ILE A 86 -5.37 -2.81 -14.83
N ILE A 87 -4.74 -3.99 -14.79
CA ILE A 87 -4.69 -4.91 -15.93
C ILE A 87 -5.69 -6.07 -15.80
N ARG A 88 -6.22 -6.32 -14.60
CA ARG A 88 -7.29 -7.30 -14.34
C ARG A 88 -8.37 -6.71 -13.46
N ARG A 89 -9.62 -7.11 -13.72
CA ARG A 89 -10.77 -6.82 -12.86
C ARG A 89 -11.11 -8.08 -12.07
N CYS A 90 -10.83 -8.07 -10.77
CA CYS A 90 -11.01 -9.21 -9.86
C CYS A 90 -11.95 -8.88 -8.70
N GLY A 91 -12.86 -7.92 -8.91
CA GLY A 91 -13.64 -7.28 -7.86
C GLY A 91 -13.01 -5.94 -7.43
N GLY A 92 -13.70 -5.25 -6.53
CA GLY A 92 -13.28 -3.94 -6.03
C GLY A 92 -13.74 -2.76 -6.88
N ASP A 93 -14.51 -2.94 -7.96
CA ASP A 93 -15.10 -1.85 -8.75
C ASP A 93 -16.32 -1.20 -8.03
N GLU A 94 -16.10 -0.66 -6.83
CA GLU A 94 -17.14 -0.08 -5.97
C GLU A 94 -17.35 1.44 -6.21
N ALA A 95 -18.51 1.95 -5.78
CA ALA A 95 -18.98 3.31 -6.10
C ALA A 95 -18.13 4.47 -5.54
N ASP A 96 -17.21 4.20 -4.62
CA ASP A 96 -16.32 5.20 -4.00
C ASP A 96 -14.94 5.32 -4.67
N GLY A 97 -14.82 4.76 -5.88
CA GLY A 97 -13.56 4.65 -6.60
C GLY A 97 -12.76 3.44 -6.17
N GLY A 98 -13.46 2.36 -5.83
CA GLY A 98 -13.00 0.99 -5.73
C GLY A 98 -12.02 0.61 -4.61
N THR A 99 -11.70 -0.67 -4.53
CA THR A 99 -10.72 -1.26 -3.61
C THR A 99 -9.65 -1.98 -4.40
N LEU A 100 -8.41 -1.47 -4.36
CA LEU A 100 -7.29 -2.11 -5.06
C LEU A 100 -6.83 -3.39 -4.36
N TYR A 101 -6.78 -4.47 -5.14
CA TYR A 101 -6.14 -5.74 -4.81
C TYR A 101 -4.84 -5.88 -5.61
N SER A 102 -3.91 -6.69 -5.10
CA SER A 102 -2.62 -6.89 -5.80
C SER A 102 -2.83 -7.57 -7.15
N GLU A 103 -3.83 -8.45 -7.23
CA GLU A 103 -4.29 -9.16 -8.42
C GLU A 103 -4.78 -8.22 -9.55
N ASN A 104 -5.13 -6.97 -9.24
CA ASN A 104 -5.46 -5.99 -10.27
C ASN A 104 -4.24 -5.57 -11.10
N LEU A 105 -3.02 -5.69 -10.56
CA LEU A 105 -1.80 -5.08 -11.11
C LEU A 105 -0.89 -6.04 -11.91
N TYR A 106 -1.06 -7.35 -11.81
CA TYR A 106 -0.20 -8.35 -12.48
C TYR A 106 -0.93 -9.63 -12.87
#